data_AF-A0A945LDC3-F1
#
_entry.id   AF-A0A945LDC3-F1
#
_cell.length_a   1.000
_cell.length_b   1.000
_cell.length_c   1.000
_cell.angle_alpha   90.00
_cell.angle_beta   90.00
_cell.angle_gamma   90.00
#
_symmetry.space_group_name_H-M   'P 1'
#
loop_
_entity.id
_entity.type
_entity.pdbx_description
1 polymer ?
#
loop_
_entity_poly.entity_id
_entity_poly.type
_entity_poly.pdbx_seq_one_letter_code
_entity_poly.pdbx_strand_id
1 'polypeptide(L)'
;MGGGSGRRDGMGRLSHGGCWRDEQEWPLARTEPRTLHLHPDGALLADPAPKDVPPAQYDFDPANPVPTVGGNFTNYGTSGFLEGGGYDQKSGTMFGDNSPSLPLSARADVLVFRTVPLKAGLEVTGVVS
;
A
#
# COMPACT_ATOMS: atom_id res chain seq x y z
N MET A 1 -5.46 2.12 13.45
CA MET A 1 -5.58 0.69 13.09
C MET A 1 -4.22 0.02 13.23
N GLY A 2 -4.16 -1.23 13.70
CA GLY A 2 -2.91 -1.97 13.93
C GLY A 2 -2.70 -2.41 15.39
N GLY A 3 -1.75 -3.32 15.63
CA GLY A 3 -1.48 -3.90 16.96
C GLY A 3 -2.15 -5.25 17.22
N GLY A 4 -2.86 -5.80 16.23
CA GLY A 4 -3.32 -7.19 16.27
C GLY A 4 -2.19 -8.16 15.93
N SER A 5 -2.42 -9.45 16.18
CA SER A 5 -1.41 -10.50 15.96
C SER A 5 -1.08 -10.76 14.47
N GLY A 6 -1.92 -10.26 13.54
CA GLY A 6 -1.83 -10.59 12.12
C GLY A 6 -2.18 -12.04 11.80
N ARG A 7 -2.61 -12.84 12.77
CA ARG A 7 -3.06 -14.22 12.59
C ARG A 7 -4.57 -14.27 12.37
N ARG A 8 -5.06 -15.34 11.76
CA ARG A 8 -6.49 -15.62 11.70
C ARG A 8 -6.98 -16.17 13.04
N ASP A 9 -8.15 -15.73 13.49
CA ASP A 9 -8.83 -16.28 14.66
C ASP A 9 -9.46 -17.66 14.36
N GLY A 10 -10.11 -18.27 15.36
CA GLY A 10 -10.78 -19.57 15.21
C GLY A 10 -11.93 -19.59 14.19
N MET A 11 -12.38 -18.43 13.73
CA MET A 11 -13.39 -18.28 12.67
C MET A 11 -12.77 -17.85 11.34
N GLY A 12 -11.43 -17.89 11.21
CA GLY A 12 -10.71 -17.59 9.98
C GLY A 12 -10.57 -16.10 9.68
N ARG A 13 -10.97 -15.19 10.58
CA ARG A 13 -10.91 -13.74 10.35
C ARG A 13 -9.54 -13.20 10.76
N LEU A 14 -8.99 -12.27 9.99
CA LEU A 14 -7.69 -11.68 10.29
C LEU A 14 -7.77 -10.78 11.54
N SER A 15 -6.88 -11.01 12.50
CA SER A 15 -6.73 -10.21 13.72
C SER A 15 -5.86 -8.98 13.43
N HIS A 16 -6.49 -7.96 12.83
CA HIS A 16 -5.83 -6.69 12.48
C HIS A 16 -5.51 -5.82 13.71
N GLY A 17 -6.34 -5.94 14.76
CA GLY A 17 -6.28 -5.12 15.96
C GLY A 17 -6.60 -3.65 15.71
N GLY A 18 -6.13 -2.79 16.60
CA GLY A 18 -6.44 -1.36 16.65
C GLY A 18 -7.61 -1.06 17.59
N CYS A 19 -7.69 0.20 17.99
CA CYS A 19 -8.79 0.74 18.77
C CYS A 19 -9.35 1.99 18.07
N TRP A 20 -10.60 2.31 18.40
CA TRP A 20 -11.13 3.64 18.17
C TRP A 20 -10.36 4.64 19.05
N ARG A 21 -10.08 5.82 18.50
CA ARG A 21 -9.43 6.93 19.20
C ARG A 21 -10.13 8.22 18.80
N ASP A 22 -10.52 9.00 19.80
CA ASP A 22 -11.14 10.31 19.60
C ASP A 22 -10.07 11.37 19.30
N GLU A 23 -10.39 12.31 18.41
CA GLU A 23 -9.57 13.46 18.02
C GLU A 23 -10.46 14.70 17.94
N GLN A 24 -9.92 15.88 18.25
CA GLN A 24 -10.72 17.12 18.29
C GLN A 24 -10.91 17.78 16.92
N GLU A 25 -10.08 17.42 15.94
CA GLU A 25 -10.05 18.07 14.63
C GLU A 25 -9.43 17.16 13.57
N TRP A 26 -9.64 17.52 12.30
CA TRP A 26 -9.01 16.89 11.15
C TRP A 26 -8.56 17.97 10.14
N PRO A 27 -7.29 17.95 9.67
CA PRO A 27 -6.18 17.11 10.13
C PRO A 27 -5.80 17.39 11.59
N LEU A 28 -5.14 16.44 12.27
CA LEU A 28 -4.72 16.61 13.67
C LEU A 28 -3.74 17.81 13.78
N ALA A 29 -3.92 18.74 14.73
CA ALA A 29 -2.96 19.86 14.90
C ALA A 29 -1.52 19.41 15.17
N ARG A 30 -1.34 18.22 15.76
CA ARG A 30 -0.03 17.62 16.03
C ARG A 30 0.56 16.85 14.83
N THR A 31 -0.04 16.97 13.65
CA THR A 31 0.51 16.35 12.44
C THR A 31 1.84 17.00 12.10
N GLU A 32 2.89 16.20 11.98
CA GLU A 32 4.18 16.62 11.45
C GLU A 32 4.26 16.18 9.98
N PRO A 33 4.17 17.10 8.99
CA PRO A 33 4.32 16.74 7.60
C PRO A 33 5.70 16.13 7.35
N ARG A 34 5.72 14.96 6.72
CA ARG A 34 6.96 14.24 6.44
C ARG A 34 7.07 13.92 4.96
N THR A 35 8.10 14.47 4.33
CA THR A 35 8.47 14.11 2.96
C THR A 35 9.36 12.87 3.00
N LEU A 36 9.05 11.90 2.15
CA LEU A 36 9.92 10.77 1.84
C LEU A 36 10.26 10.82 0.36
N HIS A 37 11.54 10.67 0.05
CA HIS A 37 12.11 10.74 -1.27
C HIS A 37 12.36 9.34 -1.82
N LEU A 38 12.13 9.18 -3.11
CA LEU A 38 12.40 7.96 -3.86
C LEU A 38 13.87 7.94 -4.26
N HIS A 39 14.61 6.90 -3.88
CA HIS A 39 16.03 6.72 -4.20
C HIS A 39 16.23 5.65 -5.29
N PRO A 40 17.29 5.75 -6.12
CA PRO A 40 17.50 4.88 -7.28
C PRO A 40 17.71 3.40 -6.95
N ASP A 41 18.07 3.08 -5.72
CA ASP A 41 18.23 1.72 -5.20
C ASP A 41 16.92 1.10 -4.68
N GLY A 42 15.79 1.81 -4.85
CA GLY A 42 14.49 1.41 -4.31
C GLY A 42 14.31 1.76 -2.84
N ALA A 43 15.18 2.59 -2.25
CA ALA A 43 14.97 3.09 -0.90
C ALA A 43 13.94 4.23 -0.87
N LEU A 44 13.19 4.30 0.22
CA LEU A 44 12.29 5.41 0.56
C LEU A 44 12.85 6.09 1.82
N LEU A 45 13.46 7.26 1.66
CA LEU A 45 14.25 7.92 2.72
C LEU A 45 13.77 9.35 3.00
N ALA A 46 14.06 9.89 4.18
CA ALA A 46 13.75 11.29 4.51
C ALA A 46 14.74 12.28 3.87
N ASP A 47 15.97 11.83 3.59
CA ASP A 47 16.96 12.65 2.90
C ASP A 47 16.69 12.67 1.39
N PRO A 48 16.90 13.81 0.70
CA PRO A 48 16.74 13.89 -0.75
C PRO A 48 17.65 12.91 -1.50
N ALA A 49 17.15 12.39 -2.63
CA ALA A 49 17.99 11.65 -3.56
C ALA A 49 19.07 12.55 -4.17
N PRO A 50 20.21 11.99 -4.61
CA PRO A 50 21.21 12.73 -5.39
C PRO A 50 20.57 13.43 -6.61
N LYS A 51 21.13 14.55 -7.06
CA LYS A 51 20.54 15.33 -8.17
C LYS A 51 20.82 14.76 -9.56
N ASP A 52 21.89 13.97 -9.68
CA ASP A 52 22.43 13.51 -10.97
C ASP A 52 22.19 12.01 -11.21
N VAL A 53 21.12 11.46 -10.64
CA VAL A 53 20.70 10.08 -10.90
C VAL A 53 19.69 10.02 -12.04
N PRO A 54 19.83 9.05 -12.97
CA PRO A 54 18.83 8.82 -13.99
C PRO A 54 17.44 8.55 -13.37
N PRO A 55 16.35 8.97 -14.03
CA PRO A 55 15.01 8.64 -13.58
C PRO A 55 14.79 7.12 -13.62
N ALA A 56 13.97 6.60 -12.70
CA ALA A 56 13.44 5.25 -12.80
C ALA A 56 12.47 5.17 -13.99
N GLN A 57 12.57 4.11 -14.78
CA GLN A 57 11.81 3.92 -16.01
C GLN A 57 11.18 2.52 -16.03
N TYR A 58 10.01 2.45 -16.64
CA TYR A 58 9.33 1.19 -16.95
C TYR A 58 8.50 1.38 -18.22
N ASP A 59 8.25 0.28 -18.92
CA ASP A 59 7.39 0.25 -20.09
C ASP A 59 5.98 -0.20 -19.68
N PHE A 60 4.98 0.62 -19.99
CA PHE A 60 3.58 0.25 -19.79
C PHE A 60 3.02 -0.41 -21.06
N ASP A 61 2.50 -1.62 -20.92
CA ASP A 61 1.77 -2.34 -21.98
C ASP A 61 0.25 -2.31 -21.70
N PRO A 62 -0.54 -1.56 -22.48
CA PRO A 62 -2.01 -1.55 -22.33
C PRO A 62 -2.66 -2.92 -22.52
N ALA A 63 -2.03 -3.87 -23.22
CA ALA A 63 -2.53 -5.23 -23.38
C ALA A 63 -2.26 -6.11 -22.15
N ASN A 64 -1.40 -5.66 -21.23
CA ASN A 64 -1.05 -6.36 -19.99
C ASN A 64 -1.01 -5.38 -18.80
N PRO A 65 -2.15 -4.78 -18.41
CA PRO A 65 -2.19 -3.82 -17.32
C PRO A 65 -1.80 -4.44 -15.97
N VAL A 66 -1.34 -3.61 -15.04
CA VAL A 66 -1.19 -4.02 -13.64
C VAL A 66 -2.58 -4.33 -13.07
N PRO A 67 -2.82 -5.52 -12.48
CA PRO A 67 -4.13 -5.87 -11.97
C PRO A 67 -4.48 -5.03 -10.74
N THR A 68 -5.76 -4.73 -10.56
CA THR A 68 -6.24 -4.00 -9.38
C THR A 68 -6.27 -4.93 -8.16
N VAL A 69 -5.61 -4.51 -7.08
CA VAL A 69 -5.49 -5.28 -5.82
C VAL A 69 -6.05 -4.45 -4.66
N GLY A 70 -7.35 -4.57 -4.39
CA GLY A 70 -8.02 -3.83 -3.32
C GLY A 70 -8.12 -2.33 -3.55
N GLY A 71 -7.85 -1.53 -2.52
CA GLY A 71 -7.90 -0.07 -2.57
C GLY A 71 -9.29 0.51 -2.33
N ASN A 72 -9.53 1.73 -2.81
CA ASN A 72 -10.77 2.49 -2.58
C ASN A 72 -11.87 2.14 -3.61
N PHE A 73 -12.17 0.85 -3.76
CA PHE A 73 -13.27 0.39 -4.59
C PHE A 73 -14.56 0.29 -3.76
N THR A 74 -15.64 0.88 -4.26
CA THR A 74 -16.96 0.80 -3.60
C THR A 74 -17.82 -0.27 -4.29
N ASN A 75 -18.30 -1.26 -3.55
CA ASN A 75 -18.95 -2.47 -4.09
C ASN A 75 -20.46 -2.32 -4.40
N TYR A 76 -20.97 -1.13 -4.73
CA TYR A 76 -22.41 -0.95 -4.97
C TYR A 76 -22.90 -1.83 -6.12
N GLY A 77 -23.55 -2.95 -5.80
CA GLY A 77 -24.10 -3.90 -6.77
C GLY A 77 -23.10 -4.90 -7.37
N THR A 78 -21.85 -4.90 -6.94
CA THR A 78 -20.76 -5.75 -7.48
C THR A 78 -20.05 -6.58 -6.41
N SER A 79 -20.74 -6.86 -5.29
CA SER A 79 -20.23 -7.73 -4.24
C SER A 79 -19.87 -9.11 -4.83
N GLY A 80 -18.63 -9.56 -4.61
CA GLY A 80 -18.06 -10.76 -5.22
C GLY A 80 -17.40 -10.58 -6.59
N PHE A 81 -17.45 -9.38 -7.20
CA PHE A 81 -16.74 -9.06 -8.44
C PHE A 81 -15.42 -8.33 -8.18
N LEU A 82 -15.42 -7.27 -7.38
CA LEU A 82 -14.21 -6.60 -6.91
C LEU A 82 -14.49 -6.03 -5.53
N GLU A 83 -13.64 -6.32 -4.57
CA GLU A 83 -13.77 -5.80 -3.20
C GLU A 83 -12.68 -4.78 -2.89
N GLY A 84 -13.10 -3.62 -2.37
CA GLY A 84 -12.18 -2.65 -1.76
C GLY A 84 -11.56 -3.17 -0.46
N GLY A 85 -10.45 -2.55 -0.03
CA GLY A 85 -9.79 -2.86 1.24
C GLY A 85 -8.29 -3.10 1.14
N GLY A 86 -7.70 -3.55 2.25
CA GLY A 86 -6.28 -3.87 2.35
C GLY A 86 -5.99 -5.32 1.96
N TYR A 87 -5.21 -5.51 0.89
CA TYR A 87 -4.84 -6.82 0.33
C TYR A 87 -3.33 -6.95 0.19
N ASP A 88 -2.84 -8.19 0.27
CA ASP A 88 -1.46 -8.53 -0.10
C ASP A 88 -1.26 -8.25 -1.61
N GLN A 89 -0.25 -7.45 -1.94
CA GLN A 89 -0.02 -6.90 -3.29
C GLN A 89 0.60 -7.95 -4.23
N LYS A 90 -0.17 -9.01 -4.55
CA LYS A 90 0.26 -10.14 -5.39
C LYS A 90 -0.59 -10.29 -6.65
N SER A 91 -1.76 -10.91 -6.52
CA SER A 91 -2.72 -11.09 -7.60
C SER A 91 -3.84 -10.07 -7.50
N GLY A 92 -4.47 -9.73 -8.64
CA GLY A 92 -5.69 -8.94 -8.60
C GLY A 92 -6.82 -9.63 -7.87
N THR A 93 -7.73 -8.80 -7.38
CA THR A 93 -8.87 -9.23 -6.56
C THR A 93 -10.17 -9.23 -7.36
N MET A 94 -10.11 -8.98 -8.68
CA MET A 94 -11.27 -9.03 -9.56
C MET A 94 -11.66 -10.47 -9.91
N PHE A 95 -12.96 -10.74 -9.94
CA PHE A 95 -13.49 -11.99 -10.43
C PHE A 95 -13.10 -12.20 -11.90
N GLY A 96 -12.55 -13.37 -12.19
CA GLY A 96 -12.03 -13.70 -13.52
C GLY A 96 -10.66 -13.10 -13.83
N ASP A 97 -10.00 -12.45 -12.87
CA ASP A 97 -8.59 -12.13 -13.00
C ASP A 97 -7.76 -13.42 -12.96
N ASN A 98 -6.92 -13.58 -13.98
CA ASN A 98 -5.99 -14.70 -14.13
C ASN A 98 -4.54 -14.24 -14.03
N SER A 99 -4.30 -13.06 -13.44
CA SER A 99 -2.96 -12.56 -13.18
C SER A 99 -2.16 -13.56 -12.34
N PRO A 100 -0.84 -13.69 -12.58
CA PRO A 100 0.01 -14.57 -11.79
C PRO A 100 -0.08 -14.24 -10.30
N SER A 101 0.00 -15.26 -9.43
CA SER A 101 0.04 -15.08 -7.98
C SER A 101 1.39 -14.55 -7.44
N LEU A 102 2.23 -14.02 -8.33
CA LEU A 102 3.51 -13.41 -7.98
C LEU A 102 3.25 -12.03 -7.34
N PRO A 103 4.14 -11.56 -6.44
CA PRO A 103 4.10 -10.17 -5.97
C PRO A 103 4.07 -9.18 -7.14
N LEU A 104 3.27 -8.11 -7.04
CA LEU A 104 3.31 -7.01 -8.01
C LEU A 104 4.73 -6.45 -8.14
N SER A 105 5.52 -6.50 -7.07
CA SER A 105 6.93 -6.11 -7.07
C SER A 105 7.85 -6.93 -7.98
N ALA A 106 7.37 -8.06 -8.53
CA ALA A 106 8.10 -8.87 -9.50
C ALA A 106 7.81 -8.46 -10.96
N ARG A 107 6.82 -7.59 -11.20
CA ARG A 107 6.51 -7.09 -12.53
C ARG A 107 7.52 -6.01 -12.95
N ALA A 108 7.89 -6.00 -14.23
CA ALA A 108 8.81 -5.00 -14.78
C ALA A 108 8.18 -3.60 -14.89
N ASP A 109 6.85 -3.51 -14.90
CA ASP A 109 6.07 -2.27 -14.98
C ASP A 109 5.57 -1.75 -13.61
N VAL A 110 6.16 -2.25 -12.51
CA VAL A 110 5.86 -1.81 -11.14
C VAL A 110 7.14 -1.41 -10.42
N LEU A 111 7.31 -0.12 -10.18
CA LEU A 111 8.41 0.41 -9.36
C LEU A 111 8.07 0.30 -7.87
N VAL A 112 9.00 -0.21 -7.06
CA VAL A 112 8.80 -0.41 -5.62
C VAL A 112 9.85 0.32 -4.82
N PHE A 113 9.39 1.13 -3.86
CA PHE A 113 10.23 1.84 -2.91
C PHE A 113 9.86 1.46 -1.49
N ARG A 114 10.86 1.22 -0.64
CA ARG A 114 10.65 0.78 0.75
C ARG A 114 11.61 1.42 1.71
N THR A 115 11.16 1.65 2.94
CA THR A 115 12.06 1.97 4.03
C THR A 115 12.86 0.73 4.43
N VAL A 116 13.92 0.92 5.20
CA VAL A 116 14.44 -0.19 6.01
C VAL A 116 13.37 -0.65 7.03
N PRO A 117 13.48 -1.85 7.61
CA PRO A 117 12.60 -2.27 8.69
C PRO A 117 12.53 -1.20 9.79
N LEU A 118 11.31 -0.81 10.17
CA LEU A 118 11.09 0.22 11.17
C LEU A 118 11.59 -0.26 12.53
N LYS A 119 12.37 0.58 13.23
CA LYS A 119 12.88 0.28 14.57
C LYS A 119 11.83 0.45 15.68
N ALA A 120 10.77 1.20 15.39
CA ALA A 120 9.66 1.47 16.29
C ALA A 120 8.37 1.69 15.47
N GLY A 121 7.22 1.69 16.13
CA GLY A 121 5.96 2.02 15.48
C GLY A 121 5.98 3.44 14.90
N LEU A 122 5.48 3.60 13.68
CA LEU A 122 5.29 4.89 13.02
C LEU A 122 3.79 5.09 12.80
N GLU A 123 3.25 6.20 13.30
CA GLU A 123 1.86 6.57 13.06
C GLU A 123 1.76 7.42 11.78
N VAL A 124 0.84 7.06 10.88
CA VAL A 124 0.45 7.86 9.72
C VAL A 124 -1.04 8.13 9.82
N THR A 125 -1.40 9.32 10.29
CA THR A 125 -2.80 9.77 10.45
C THR A 125 -2.95 11.12 9.78
N GLY A 126 -3.63 11.17 8.63
CA GLY A 126 -3.81 12.40 7.88
C GLY A 126 -3.97 12.16 6.39
N VAL A 127 -3.85 13.25 5.62
CA VAL A 127 -3.80 13.20 4.15
C VAL A 127 -2.42 12.74 3.69
N VAL A 128 -2.37 11.91 2.65
CA VAL A 128 -1.14 11.47 1.97
C VAL A 128 -1.15 12.02 0.55
N SER A 129 -0.04 12.63 0.11
CA SER A 129 0.12 13.29 -1.19
C SER A 129 1.50 13.03 -1.78
#